data_AF-A0AAW7IEU7-F1
#
_entry.id   AF-A0AAW7IEU7-F1
#
_cell.length_a   1.000
_cell.length_b   1.000
_cell.length_c   1.000
_cell.angle_alpha   90.00
_cell.angle_beta   90.00
_cell.angle_gamma   90.00
#
_symmetry.space_group_name_H-M   'P 1'
#
loop_
_entity.id
_entity.type
_entity.pdbx_description
1 polymer ?
#
loop_
_entity_poly.entity_id
_entity_poly.type
_entity_poly.pdbx_seq_one_letter_code
_entity_poly.pdbx_strand_id
1 'polypeptide(L)'
;MNDKLTLVMSYVQSGSVFAPLIFITFHLLRQFLFIPVIVVCMSGGVLFGAAFGTIYSVIGLTLSSMAFYFVIGKFPKTKDKLLRLKNKLFGNRKLNSRQIAVLRLIPFIHFYLLSLCLLESNKGLKNYFYLSFMTNIPVAFVYTVFGHYIADFSPTLIVIILLSLTLLLYLLREKQTVVPWKEFFRSHD
;
A
#
# COMPACT_ATOMS: atom_id res chain seq x y z
N MET A 1 34.47 -11.57 -32.22
CA MET A 1 33.04 -11.94 -32.07
C MET A 1 32.58 -11.96 -30.60
N ASN A 2 33.49 -12.04 -29.62
CA ASN A 2 33.16 -11.91 -28.20
C ASN A 2 32.83 -10.47 -27.77
N ASP A 3 33.53 -9.44 -28.25
CA ASP A 3 33.42 -8.09 -27.68
C ASP A 3 32.03 -7.43 -27.85
N LYS A 4 31.32 -7.75 -28.93
CA LYS A 4 29.94 -7.29 -29.14
C LYS A 4 28.95 -7.97 -28.20
N LEU A 5 29.16 -9.25 -27.89
CA LEU A 5 28.36 -9.98 -26.90
C LEU A 5 28.66 -9.47 -25.47
N THR A 6 29.91 -9.13 -25.17
CA THR A 6 30.28 -8.53 -23.89
C THR A 6 29.69 -7.13 -23.71
N LEU A 7 29.63 -6.32 -24.77
CA LEU A 7 28.98 -5.00 -24.75
C LEU A 7 27.45 -5.10 -24.62
N VAL A 8 26.82 -6.07 -25.29
CA VAL A 8 25.37 -6.28 -25.14
C VAL A 8 25.06 -6.83 -23.74
N MET A 9 25.85 -7.76 -23.22
CA MET A 9 25.69 -8.27 -21.85
C MET A 9 25.98 -7.20 -20.80
N SER A 10 26.96 -6.32 -21.01
CA SER A 10 27.22 -5.19 -20.10
C SER A 10 26.16 -4.09 -20.21
N TYR A 11 25.53 -3.90 -21.38
CA TYR A 11 24.40 -2.99 -21.56
C TYR A 11 23.10 -3.53 -20.94
N VAL A 12 22.85 -4.83 -21.07
CA VAL A 12 21.74 -5.53 -20.40
C VAL A 12 21.96 -5.57 -18.88
N GLN A 13 23.20 -5.71 -18.41
CA GLN A 13 23.52 -5.57 -16.98
C GLN A 13 23.43 -4.12 -16.48
N SER A 14 23.74 -3.12 -17.31
CA SER A 14 23.64 -1.69 -16.93
C SER A 14 22.23 -1.12 -17.06
N GLY A 15 21.32 -1.79 -17.77
CA GLY A 15 19.86 -1.57 -17.67
C GLY A 15 19.31 -1.72 -16.25
N SER A 16 20.08 -2.34 -15.35
CA SER A 16 19.77 -2.51 -13.92
C SER A 16 20.03 -1.26 -13.07
N VAL A 17 20.92 -0.34 -13.45
CA VAL A 17 21.32 0.79 -12.57
C VAL A 17 20.21 1.82 -12.41
N PHE A 18 19.44 2.08 -13.47
CA PHE A 18 18.33 3.03 -13.43
C PHE A 18 17.02 2.41 -12.94
N ALA A 19 16.90 1.08 -12.91
CA ALA A 19 15.67 0.41 -12.50
C ALA A 19 15.22 0.80 -11.07
N PRO A 20 16.09 0.86 -10.05
CA PRO A 20 15.73 1.36 -8.72
C PRO A 20 15.24 2.81 -8.74
N LEU A 21 15.88 3.68 -9.54
CA LEU A 21 15.51 5.09 -9.62
C LEU A 21 14.12 5.26 -10.26
N ILE A 22 13.85 4.54 -11.35
CA ILE A 22 12.55 4.52 -12.01
C ILE A 22 11.48 3.99 -11.05
N PHE A 23 11.78 2.92 -10.32
CA PHE A 23 10.86 2.32 -9.35
C PHE A 23 10.52 3.30 -8.20
N ILE A 24 11.52 4.00 -7.66
CA ILE A 24 11.32 5.04 -6.63
C ILE A 24 10.47 6.19 -7.18
N THR A 25 10.72 6.63 -8.42
CA THR A 25 9.87 7.63 -9.07
C THR A 25 8.46 7.11 -9.31
N PHE A 26 8.29 5.83 -9.62
CA PHE A 26 6.96 5.24 -9.79
C PHE A 26 6.15 5.24 -8.49
N HIS A 27 6.80 5.03 -7.34
CA HIS A 27 6.18 5.25 -6.03
C HIS A 27 5.65 6.68 -5.87
N LEU A 28 6.35 7.68 -6.42
CA LEU A 28 5.94 9.08 -6.45
C LEU A 28 4.90 9.40 -7.52
N LEU A 29 4.68 8.55 -8.52
CA LEU A 29 3.71 8.82 -9.59
C LEU A 29 2.39 8.08 -9.38
N ARG A 30 2.41 6.98 -8.62
CA ARG A 30 1.27 6.08 -8.42
C ARG A 30 -0.02 6.80 -8.03
N GLN A 31 0.04 7.88 -7.25
CA GLN A 31 -1.15 8.60 -6.81
C GLN A 31 -1.86 9.34 -7.95
N PHE A 32 -1.13 9.78 -8.98
CA PHE A 32 -1.72 10.43 -10.15
C PHE A 32 -2.37 9.40 -11.07
N LEU A 33 -1.88 8.15 -10.98
CA LEU A 33 -2.36 7.00 -11.74
C LEU A 33 -3.41 6.18 -10.97
N PHE A 34 -3.79 6.60 -9.75
CA PHE A 34 -4.68 5.87 -8.84
C PHE A 34 -4.24 4.42 -8.55
N ILE A 35 -2.94 4.16 -8.59
CA ILE A 35 -2.38 2.83 -8.36
C ILE A 35 -2.22 2.60 -6.84
N PRO A 36 -2.81 1.52 -6.29
CA PRO A 36 -2.68 1.18 -4.88
C PRO A 36 -1.24 0.90 -4.46
N VAL A 37 -0.93 1.19 -3.19
CA VAL A 37 0.42 0.97 -2.61
C VAL A 37 0.88 -0.47 -2.75
N ILE A 38 -0.02 -1.42 -2.52
CA ILE A 38 0.25 -2.86 -2.55
C ILE A 38 0.82 -3.30 -3.90
N VAL A 39 0.26 -2.82 -5.02
CA VAL A 39 0.69 -3.19 -6.37
C VAL A 39 2.14 -2.79 -6.59
N VAL A 40 2.49 -1.56 -6.21
CA VAL A 40 3.86 -1.05 -6.39
C VAL A 40 4.84 -1.79 -5.48
N CYS A 41 4.53 -1.97 -4.19
CA CYS A 41 5.42 -2.70 -3.28
C CYS A 41 5.62 -4.17 -3.74
N MET A 42 4.55 -4.86 -4.14
CA MET A 42 4.65 -6.23 -4.66
C MET A 42 5.51 -6.29 -5.91
N SER A 43 5.34 -5.35 -6.85
CA SER A 43 6.19 -5.27 -8.04
C SER A 43 7.67 -5.09 -7.68
N GLY A 44 7.98 -4.34 -6.61
CA GLY A 44 9.36 -4.21 -6.11
C GLY A 44 9.94 -5.54 -5.62
N GLY A 45 9.11 -6.38 -4.99
CA GLY A 45 9.47 -7.73 -4.59
C GLY A 45 9.73 -8.67 -5.76
N VAL A 46 8.90 -8.59 -6.80
CA VAL A 46 9.07 -9.36 -8.05
C VAL A 46 10.34 -8.93 -8.79
N LEU A 47 10.60 -7.62 -8.89
CA LEU A 47 11.68 -7.06 -9.71
C LEU A 47 13.05 -7.08 -9.03
N PHE A 48 13.13 -6.81 -7.72
CA PHE A 48 14.38 -6.61 -6.99
C PHE A 48 14.58 -7.60 -5.85
N GLY A 49 13.65 -8.55 -5.67
CA GLY A 49 13.62 -9.44 -4.52
C GLY A 49 13.16 -8.77 -3.23
N ALA A 50 13.00 -9.57 -2.18
CA ALA A 50 12.47 -9.11 -0.90
C ALA A 50 13.33 -8.00 -0.25
N ALA A 51 14.67 -8.16 -0.23
CA ALA A 51 15.55 -7.23 0.48
C ALA A 51 15.64 -5.86 -0.22
N PHE A 52 16.11 -5.81 -1.47
CA PHE A 52 16.26 -4.55 -2.21
C PHE A 52 14.91 -3.93 -2.57
N GLY A 53 13.90 -4.75 -2.89
CA GLY A 53 12.53 -4.28 -3.10
C GLY A 53 11.99 -3.56 -1.88
N THR A 54 12.25 -4.05 -0.66
CA THR A 54 11.89 -3.37 0.59
C THR A 54 12.60 -2.03 0.72
N ILE A 55 13.93 -2.00 0.53
CA ILE A 55 14.72 -0.77 0.67
C ILE A 55 14.20 0.31 -0.29
N TYR A 56 14.06 -0.01 -1.58
CA TYR A 56 13.58 0.95 -2.57
C TYR A 56 12.13 1.37 -2.33
N SER A 57 11.26 0.45 -1.88
CA SER A 57 9.88 0.78 -1.53
C SER A 57 9.82 1.73 -0.34
N VAL A 58 10.62 1.51 0.71
CA VAL A 58 10.69 2.42 1.88
C VAL A 58 11.14 3.81 1.44
N ILE A 59 12.16 3.91 0.57
CA ILE A 59 12.63 5.19 0.04
C ILE A 59 11.52 5.88 -0.75
N GLY A 60 10.90 5.20 -1.73
CA GLY A 60 9.82 5.75 -2.55
C GLY A 60 8.59 6.18 -1.74
N LEU A 61 8.17 5.37 -0.77
CA LEU A 61 7.08 5.71 0.16
C LEU A 61 7.41 6.91 1.04
N THR A 62 8.66 7.03 1.50
CA THR A 62 9.10 8.12 2.37
C THR A 62 9.16 9.43 1.59
N LEU A 63 9.72 9.40 0.37
CA LEU A 63 9.70 10.54 -0.55
C LEU A 63 8.26 10.96 -0.88
N SER A 64 7.34 9.99 -1.07
CA SER A 64 5.92 10.28 -1.30
C SER A 64 5.27 10.99 -0.13
N SER A 65 5.58 10.59 1.11
CA SER A 65 5.14 11.30 2.32
C SER A 65 5.73 12.70 2.39
N MET A 66 7.01 12.88 2.07
CA MET A 66 7.65 14.20 2.05
C MET A 66 7.02 15.12 1.00
N ALA A 67 6.79 14.62 -0.21
CA ALA A 67 6.09 15.36 -1.25
C ALA A 67 4.70 15.79 -0.76
N PHE A 68 3.96 14.87 -0.12
CA PHE A 68 2.67 15.18 0.50
C PHE A 68 2.77 16.28 1.57
N TYR A 69 3.79 16.24 2.44
CA TYR A 69 4.02 17.28 3.46
C TYR A 69 4.11 18.68 2.86
N PHE A 70 4.89 18.85 1.78
CA PHE A 70 5.07 20.15 1.14
C PHE A 70 3.84 20.59 0.33
N VAL A 71 3.15 19.65 -0.31
CA VAL A 71 1.98 19.92 -1.13
C VAL A 71 0.77 20.26 -0.26
N ILE A 72 0.46 19.46 0.77
CA ILE A 72 -0.77 19.62 1.56
C ILE A 72 -0.86 20.97 2.28
N GLY A 73 0.29 21.58 2.61
CA GLY A 73 0.35 22.93 3.18
C GLY A 73 -0.12 24.04 2.22
N LYS A 74 -0.01 23.82 0.91
CA LYS A 74 -0.43 24.77 -0.14
C LYS A 74 -1.91 24.65 -0.51
N PHE A 75 -2.58 23.55 -0.14
CA PHE A 75 -3.95 23.24 -0.53
C PHE A 75 -4.87 23.05 0.69
N PRO A 76 -5.28 24.14 1.37
CA PRO A 76 -6.07 24.07 2.60
C PRO A 76 -7.42 23.36 2.41
N LYS A 77 -8.11 23.60 1.28
CA LYS A 77 -9.38 22.91 0.96
C LYS A 77 -9.22 21.38 0.90
N THR A 78 -8.09 20.90 0.38
CA THR A 78 -7.79 19.47 0.29
C THR A 78 -7.46 18.92 1.68
N LYS A 79 -6.69 19.66 2.47
CA LYS A 79 -6.39 19.32 3.86
C LYS A 79 -7.67 19.16 4.69
N ASP A 80 -8.61 20.10 4.58
CA ASP A 80 -9.88 20.04 5.31
C ASP A 80 -10.74 18.85 4.89
N LYS A 81 -10.76 18.50 3.60
CA LYS A 81 -11.44 17.29 3.11
C LYS A 81 -10.83 16.01 3.73
N LEU A 82 -9.51 15.90 3.75
CA LEU A 82 -8.84 14.76 4.38
C LEU A 82 -9.08 14.73 5.90
N LEU A 83 -9.10 15.88 6.59
CA LEU A 83 -9.43 15.95 8.02
C LEU A 83 -10.85 15.47 8.30
N ARG A 84 -11.83 15.87 7.48
CA ARG A 84 -13.21 15.38 7.58
C ARG A 84 -13.28 13.86 7.36
N LEU A 85 -12.58 13.34 6.36
CA LEU A 85 -12.51 11.90 6.09
C LEU A 85 -11.86 11.15 7.27
N LYS A 86 -10.77 11.69 7.82
CA LYS A 86 -10.08 11.16 9.00
C LYS A 86 -11.04 11.10 10.18
N ASN A 87 -11.80 12.16 10.43
CA ASN A 87 -12.76 12.22 11.54
C ASN A 87 -13.95 11.26 11.33
N LYS A 88 -14.36 11.01 10.09
CA LYS A 88 -15.38 10.00 9.79
C LYS A 88 -14.90 8.57 10.08
N LEU A 89 -13.63 8.28 9.79
CA LEU A 89 -13.05 6.94 9.96
C LEU A 89 -12.55 6.65 11.38
N PHE A 90 -11.93 7.64 12.03
CA PHE A 90 -11.24 7.45 13.31
C PHE A 90 -11.77 8.36 14.44
N GLY A 91 -12.77 9.20 14.16
CA GLY A 91 -13.24 10.23 15.08
C GLY A 91 -12.18 11.29 15.36
N ASN A 92 -12.34 11.99 16.49
CA ASN A 92 -11.40 13.01 16.96
C ASN A 92 -10.13 12.42 17.63
N ARG A 93 -9.91 11.10 17.53
CA ARG A 93 -8.74 10.44 18.14
C ARG A 93 -7.46 10.81 17.39
N LYS A 94 -6.37 11.06 18.13
CA LYS A 94 -5.03 11.19 17.56
C LYS A 94 -4.38 9.82 17.50
N LEU A 95 -4.06 9.36 16.31
CA LEU A 95 -3.40 8.06 16.12
C LEU A 95 -1.92 8.20 16.44
N ASN A 96 -1.38 7.23 17.19
CA ASN A 96 0.06 7.15 17.41
C ASN A 96 0.77 6.52 16.20
N SER A 97 2.09 6.65 16.14
CA SER A 97 2.88 6.15 15.00
C SER A 97 2.77 4.64 14.81
N ARG A 98 2.68 3.86 15.90
CA ARG A 98 2.55 2.39 15.85
C ARG A 98 1.22 1.96 15.23
N GLN A 99 0.12 2.59 15.63
CA GLN A 99 -1.21 2.39 15.03
C GLN A 99 -1.19 2.75 13.56
N ILE A 100 -0.53 3.85 13.19
CA ILE A 100 -0.41 4.25 11.78
C ILE A 100 0.39 3.23 10.98
N ALA A 101 1.48 2.68 11.53
CA ALA A 101 2.26 1.63 10.87
C ALA A 101 1.40 0.37 10.58
N VAL A 102 0.57 -0.04 11.54
CA VAL A 102 -0.35 -1.17 11.37
C VAL A 102 -1.45 -0.83 10.37
N LEU A 103 -2.05 0.36 10.45
CA LEU A 103 -3.09 0.79 9.50
C LEU A 103 -2.56 0.91 8.07
N ARG A 104 -1.27 1.19 7.87
CA ARG A 104 -0.63 1.19 6.54
C ARG A 104 -0.56 -0.19 5.91
N LEU A 105 -0.64 -1.26 6.70
CA LEU A 105 -0.78 -2.62 6.16
C LEU A 105 -2.17 -2.87 5.57
N ILE A 106 -3.19 -2.10 5.96
CA ILE A 106 -4.55 -2.27 5.44
C ILE A 106 -4.67 -1.58 4.08
N PRO A 107 -4.88 -2.31 2.97
CA PRO A 107 -4.80 -1.75 1.62
C PRO A 107 -5.94 -0.76 1.30
N PHE A 108 -7.06 -0.86 2.03
CA PHE A 108 -8.25 -0.03 1.81
C PHE A 108 -8.12 1.38 2.39
N ILE A 109 -7.15 1.62 3.27
CA ILE A 109 -6.96 2.94 3.90
C ILE A 109 -6.03 3.78 3.02
N HIS A 110 -6.51 4.95 2.62
CA HIS A 110 -5.77 5.82 1.72
C HIS A 110 -4.45 6.29 2.35
N PHE A 111 -3.33 6.10 1.65
CA PHE A 111 -1.98 6.41 2.15
C PHE A 111 -1.84 7.85 2.67
N TYR A 112 -2.32 8.83 1.91
CA TYR A 112 -2.26 10.24 2.32
C TYR A 112 -3.09 10.60 3.54
N LEU A 113 -4.15 9.84 3.84
CA LEU A 113 -4.92 10.04 5.06
C LEU A 113 -4.05 9.72 6.29
N LEU A 114 -3.33 8.60 6.23
CA LEU A 114 -2.41 8.20 7.29
C LEU A 114 -1.19 9.12 7.37
N SER A 115 -0.71 9.62 6.22
CA SER A 115 0.33 10.65 6.18
C SER A 115 -0.15 11.98 6.79
N LEU A 116 -1.43 12.33 6.68
CA LEU A 116 -2.01 13.48 7.39
C LEU A 116 -2.07 13.24 8.90
N CYS A 117 -2.46 12.04 9.35
CA CYS A 117 -2.46 11.70 10.78
C CYS A 117 -1.06 11.86 11.40
N LEU A 118 0.01 11.47 10.68
CA LEU A 118 1.39 11.69 11.14
C LEU A 118 1.74 13.18 11.26
N LEU A 119 1.27 13.99 10.31
CA LEU A 119 1.47 15.44 10.29
C LEU A 119 0.76 16.14 11.45
N GLU A 120 -0.45 15.70 11.81
CA GLU A 120 -1.20 16.26 12.95
C GLU A 120 -0.57 15.91 14.29
N SER A 121 -0.07 14.68 14.44
CA SER A 121 0.50 14.21 15.71
C SER A 121 1.86 14.84 16.01
N ASN A 122 2.57 15.36 15.01
CA ASN A 122 3.94 15.82 15.16
C ASN A 122 4.26 17.04 14.27
N LYS A 123 4.76 18.11 14.89
CA LYS A 123 5.20 19.30 14.17
C LYS A 123 6.66 19.18 13.76
N GLY A 124 6.96 19.58 12.52
CA GLY A 124 8.33 19.71 12.00
C GLY A 124 8.72 18.63 10.98
N LEU A 125 9.48 19.06 9.97
CA LEU A 125 9.89 18.22 8.83
C LEU A 125 10.73 17.01 9.26
N LYS A 126 11.69 17.18 10.17
CA LYS A 126 12.59 16.11 10.60
C LYS A 126 11.84 14.98 11.30
N ASN A 127 10.95 15.32 12.21
CA ASN A 127 10.15 14.33 12.94
C ASN A 127 9.15 13.63 11.99
N TYR A 128 8.53 14.40 11.09
CA TYR A 128 7.65 13.83 10.07
C TYR A 128 8.38 12.84 9.14
N PHE A 129 9.60 13.17 8.71
CA PHE A 129 10.45 12.29 7.91
C PHE A 129 10.75 10.99 8.66
N TYR A 130 11.27 11.08 9.89
CA TYR A 130 11.62 9.92 10.70
C TYR A 130 10.42 9.00 10.94
N LEU A 131 9.28 9.57 11.33
CA LEU A 131 8.06 8.79 11.56
C LEU A 131 7.50 8.19 10.26
N SER A 132 7.54 8.92 9.15
CA SER A 132 7.13 8.38 7.85
C SER A 132 7.99 7.20 7.45
N PHE A 133 9.32 7.32 7.61
CA PHE A 133 10.27 6.25 7.33
C PHE A 133 9.98 5.03 8.21
N MET A 134 9.91 5.20 9.53
CA MET A 134 9.63 4.11 10.48
C MET A 134 8.30 3.39 10.22
N THR A 135 7.23 4.15 9.94
CA THR A 135 5.90 3.57 9.70
C THR A 135 5.71 2.99 8.29
N ASN A 136 6.59 3.32 7.34
CA ASN A 136 6.61 2.74 6.00
C ASN A 136 7.30 1.37 5.94
N ILE A 137 8.21 1.07 6.88
CA ILE A 137 8.98 -0.19 6.87
C ILE A 137 8.07 -1.43 6.87
N PRO A 138 7.07 -1.57 7.77
CA PRO A 138 6.27 -2.78 7.82
C PRO A 138 5.49 -3.03 6.53
N VAL A 139 4.88 -1.99 5.97
CA VAL A 139 4.10 -2.10 4.72
C VAL A 139 4.97 -2.40 3.51
N ALA A 140 6.16 -1.79 3.43
CA ALA A 140 7.12 -2.10 2.38
C ALA A 140 7.54 -3.57 2.48
N PHE A 141 8.01 -4.00 3.65
CA PHE A 141 8.51 -5.35 3.89
C PHE A 141 7.47 -6.43 3.60
N VAL A 142 6.27 -6.32 4.18
CA VAL A 142 5.23 -7.35 4.03
C VAL A 142 4.86 -7.53 2.55
N TYR A 143 4.64 -6.43 1.83
CA TYR A 143 4.19 -6.52 0.44
C TYR A 143 5.30 -6.86 -0.56
N THR A 144 6.54 -6.45 -0.32
CA THR A 144 7.66 -6.85 -1.17
C THR A 144 8.02 -8.32 -0.95
N VAL A 145 8.01 -8.81 0.30
CA VAL A 145 8.21 -10.23 0.60
C VAL A 145 7.12 -11.07 -0.04
N PHE A 146 5.85 -10.65 0.10
CA PHE A 146 4.74 -11.34 -0.56
C PHE A 146 4.88 -11.32 -2.09
N GLY A 147 5.25 -10.18 -2.68
CA GLY A 147 5.53 -10.05 -4.11
C GLY A 147 6.68 -10.94 -4.59
N HIS A 148 7.73 -11.11 -3.79
CA HIS A 148 8.85 -11.99 -4.11
C HIS A 148 8.41 -13.45 -4.22
N TYR A 149 7.68 -13.96 -3.22
CA TYR A 149 7.26 -15.37 -3.21
C TYR A 149 6.11 -15.69 -4.16
N ILE A 150 5.18 -14.75 -4.39
CA ILE A 150 4.07 -14.99 -5.32
C ILE A 150 4.56 -15.13 -6.77
N ALA A 151 5.73 -14.58 -7.09
CA ALA A 151 6.36 -14.76 -8.40
C ALA A 151 6.71 -16.23 -8.70
N ASP A 152 6.97 -17.02 -7.66
CA ASP A 152 7.34 -18.43 -7.77
C ASP A 152 6.12 -19.37 -7.75
N PHE A 153 4.91 -18.84 -7.57
CA PHE A 153 3.71 -19.66 -7.48
C PHE A 153 3.32 -20.19 -8.87
N SER A 154 3.17 -21.51 -8.99
CA SER A 154 2.58 -22.13 -10.18
C SER A 154 1.15 -21.61 -10.39
N PRO A 155 0.70 -21.39 -11.64
CA PRO A 155 -0.69 -21.05 -11.94
C PRO A 155 -1.69 -22.02 -11.30
N THR A 156 -1.34 -23.32 -11.21
CA THR A 156 -2.18 -24.33 -10.55
C THR A 156 -2.34 -24.07 -9.06
N LEU A 157 -1.26 -23.68 -8.36
CA LEU A 157 -1.29 -23.34 -6.94
C LEU A 157 -2.17 -22.11 -6.70
N ILE A 158 -2.07 -21.08 -7.55
CA ILE A 158 -2.90 -19.88 -7.46
C ILE A 158 -4.39 -20.24 -7.56
N VAL A 159 -4.77 -21.10 -8.53
CA VAL A 159 -6.15 -21.57 -8.69
C VAL A 159 -6.62 -22.33 -7.46
N ILE A 160 -5.80 -23.23 -6.90
CA ILE A 160 -6.13 -23.98 -5.68
C ILE A 160 -6.34 -23.05 -4.48
N ILE A 161 -5.48 -22.04 -4.31
CA ILE A 161 -5.61 -21.03 -3.24
C ILE A 161 -6.91 -20.25 -3.41
N LEU A 162 -7.24 -19.80 -4.63
CA LEU A 162 -8.47 -19.05 -4.89
C LEU A 162 -9.74 -19.89 -4.66
N LEU A 163 -9.73 -21.16 -5.09
CA LEU A 163 -10.84 -22.08 -4.85
C LEU A 163 -11.03 -22.36 -3.35
N SER A 164 -9.95 -22.61 -2.62
CA SER A 164 -10.03 -22.86 -1.17
C SER A 164 -10.49 -21.62 -0.40
N LEU A 165 -10.02 -20.43 -0.77
CA LEU A 165 -10.49 -19.17 -0.18
C LEU A 165 -11.96 -18.92 -0.48
N THR A 166 -12.41 -19.18 -1.71
CA THR A 166 -13.82 -19.03 -2.10
C THR A 166 -14.72 -19.99 -1.34
N LEU A 167 -14.30 -21.25 -1.21
CA LEU A 167 -15.01 -22.25 -0.41
C LEU A 167 -15.08 -21.84 1.06
N LEU A 168 -13.98 -21.38 1.64
CA LEU A 168 -13.93 -20.89 3.02
C LEU A 168 -14.90 -19.72 3.22
N LEU A 169 -14.89 -18.72 2.33
CA LEU A 169 -15.81 -17.58 2.39
C LEU A 169 -17.27 -18.01 2.23
N TYR A 170 -17.55 -19.01 1.39
CA TYR A 170 -18.87 -19.59 1.24
C TYR A 170 -19.34 -20.29 2.53
N LEU A 171 -18.46 -21.02 3.21
CA LEU A 171 -18.77 -21.70 4.47
C LEU A 171 -18.93 -20.71 5.65
N LEU A 172 -18.12 -19.65 5.67
CA LEU A 172 -18.21 -18.57 6.67
C LEU A 172 -19.36 -17.59 6.40
N ARG A 173 -20.07 -17.73 5.28
CA ARG A 173 -21.19 -16.86 4.95
C ARG A 173 -22.32 -17.10 5.95
N GLU A 174 -22.55 -16.12 6.82
CA GLU A 174 -23.77 -16.08 7.62
C GLU A 174 -24.99 -15.99 6.69
N LYS A 175 -25.94 -16.92 6.85
CA LYS A 175 -27.23 -16.86 6.19
C LYS A 175 -28.02 -15.72 6.82
N GLN A 176 -27.92 -14.52 6.26
CA GLN A 176 -28.85 -13.45 6.62
C GLN A 176 -30.24 -13.82 6.13
N THR A 177 -31.12 -14.16 7.07
CA THR A 177 -32.55 -14.31 6.82
C THR A 177 -33.15 -12.94 6.58
N VAL A 178 -33.28 -12.57 5.31
CA VAL A 178 -34.12 -11.44 4.92
C VAL A 178 -35.56 -11.87 5.21
N VAL A 179 -36.09 -11.48 6.37
CA VAL A 179 -37.50 -11.74 6.70
C VAL A 179 -38.34 -10.96 5.67
N PRO A 180 -39.08 -11.63 4.78
CA PRO A 180 -39.93 -10.95 3.84
C PRO A 180 -40.98 -10.13 4.62
N TRP A 181 -41.23 -8.90 4.19
CA TRP A 181 -42.20 -7.98 4.82
C TRP A 181 -43.56 -8.63 5.14
N LYS A 182 -43.99 -9.59 4.32
CA LYS A 182 -45.24 -10.33 4.52
C LYS A 182 -45.24 -11.25 5.76
N GLU A 183 -44.10 -11.76 6.19
CA GLU A 183 -43.98 -12.54 7.43
C GLU A 183 -43.93 -11.65 8.68
N PHE A 184 -43.32 -10.47 8.58
CA PHE A 184 -43.22 -9.53 9.71
C PHE A 184 -44.58 -8.92 10.10
N PHE A 185 -45.47 -8.73 9.12
CA PHE A 185 -46.80 -8.12 9.32
C PHE A 185 -47.96 -9.12 9.29
N ARG A 186 -47.72 -10.43 9.44
CA ARG A 186 -48.84 -11.35 9.71
C ARG A 186 -49.42 -11.04 11.09
N SER A 187 -50.61 -10.44 11.12
CA SER A 187 -51.39 -10.29 12.35
C SER A 187 -51.68 -11.68 12.91
N HIS A 188 -51.44 -11.84 14.20
CA HIS A 188 -51.93 -12.99 14.95
C HIS A 188 -53.40 -12.71 15.24
N ASP A 189 -54.27 -13.16 14.33
CA ASP A 189 -55.72 -13.22 14.55
C ASP A 189 -56.08 -14.52 15.28
#